data_AF-A0A960D048-F1
#
_entry.id   AF-A0A960D048-F1
#
_cell.length_a   1.000
_cell.length_b   1.000
_cell.length_c   1.000
_cell.angle_alpha   90.00
_cell.angle_beta   90.00
_cell.angle_gamma   90.00
#
_symmetry.space_group_name_H-M   'P 1'
#
loop_
_entity.id
_entity.type
_entity.pdbx_description
1 polymer ?
#
loop_
_entity_poly.entity_id
_entity_poly.type
_entity_poly.pdbx_seq_one_letter_code
_entity_poly.pdbx_strand_id
1 'polypeptide(L)'
;DVVNDRPHLRVENRVLPAGPTVVDMMANSAFYYGTLRTLAEDERPLWTKMSFTAAHDNFLESARSGMGGRLYWPGLGEVTPDELVLRTLLPMADEGLRRWGVAAEVRDRYLGVIEGRAKTGRNGSAWQVATVRALQEQGLPRPQALAEMLRRYCDLMHSNEPVHTWADLD
;
A
#
# COMPACT_ATOMS: atom_id res chain seq x y z
N ASP A 1 2.81 25.73 -16.28
CA ASP A 1 1.46 26.32 -16.45
C ASP A 1 1.57 27.80 -16.09
N VAL A 2 0.93 28.72 -16.79
CA VAL A 2 1.04 30.17 -16.51
C VAL A 2 -0.34 30.70 -16.17
N VAL A 3 -0.51 31.16 -14.93
CA VAL A 3 -1.75 31.80 -14.45
C VAL A 3 -1.37 33.21 -13.99
N ASN A 4 -2.07 34.23 -14.49
CA ASN A 4 -1.79 35.64 -14.22
C ASN A 4 -0.31 36.03 -14.46
N ASP A 5 0.24 35.66 -15.61
CA ASP A 5 1.64 35.92 -16.02
C ASP A 5 2.72 35.36 -15.06
N ARG A 6 2.35 34.43 -14.17
CA ARG A 6 3.29 33.74 -13.29
C ARG A 6 3.48 32.28 -13.70
N PRO A 7 4.71 31.82 -13.96
CA PRO A 7 4.97 30.41 -14.19
C PRO A 7 4.75 29.62 -12.91
N HIS A 8 3.87 28.64 -12.97
CA HIS A 8 3.61 27.66 -11.93
C HIS A 8 4.26 26.33 -12.29
N LEU A 9 5.03 25.80 -11.34
CA LEU A 9 5.52 24.42 -11.33
C LEU A 9 4.50 23.55 -10.60
N ARG A 10 4.06 22.47 -11.25
CA ARG A 10 3.24 21.43 -10.63
C ARG A 10 4.07 20.16 -10.51
N VAL A 11 4.03 19.54 -9.34
CA VAL A 11 4.61 18.22 -9.10
C VAL A 11 3.43 17.25 -8.96
N GLU A 12 3.37 16.26 -9.85
CA GLU A 12 2.35 15.21 -9.80
C GLU A 12 2.93 13.96 -9.14
N ASN A 13 2.27 13.48 -8.10
CA ASN A 13 2.64 12.23 -7.44
C ASN A 13 1.87 11.05 -8.05
N ARG A 14 2.58 10.08 -8.64
CA ARG A 14 1.99 8.97 -9.41
C ARG A 14 2.29 7.60 -8.79
N VAL A 15 2.64 7.56 -7.51
CA VAL A 15 3.07 6.33 -6.83
C VAL A 15 1.92 5.48 -6.29
N LEU A 16 0.75 6.07 -6.04
CA LEU A 16 -0.39 5.36 -5.46
C LEU A 16 -1.14 4.57 -6.55
N PRO A 17 -1.21 3.23 -6.46
CA PRO A 17 -1.99 2.45 -7.40
C PRO A 17 -3.49 2.56 -7.10
N ALA A 18 -4.32 2.23 -8.09
CA ALA A 18 -5.72 1.92 -7.83
C ALA A 18 -5.82 0.74 -6.86
N GLY A 19 -6.72 0.84 -5.88
CA GLY A 19 -6.96 -0.20 -4.88
C GLY A 19 -8.12 -1.13 -5.29
N PRO A 20 -8.25 -2.29 -4.62
CA PRO A 20 -9.38 -3.21 -4.83
C PRO A 20 -10.76 -2.62 -4.52
N THR A 21 -10.81 -1.63 -3.63
CA THR A 21 -12.04 -0.96 -3.18
C THR A 21 -11.77 0.52 -2.93
N VAL A 22 -12.83 1.31 -2.72
CA VAL A 22 -12.69 2.71 -2.31
C VAL A 22 -12.04 2.80 -0.92
N VAL A 23 -12.41 1.92 0.02
CA VAL A 23 -11.78 1.90 1.35
C VAL A 23 -10.28 1.58 1.27
N ASP A 24 -9.85 0.68 0.39
CA ASP A 24 -8.43 0.39 0.16
C ASP A 24 -7.68 1.60 -0.42
N MET A 25 -8.30 2.34 -1.35
CA MET A 25 -7.69 3.56 -1.92
C MET A 25 -7.56 4.68 -0.89
N MET A 26 -8.59 4.85 -0.04
CA MET A 26 -8.55 5.81 1.06
C MET A 26 -7.51 5.41 2.11
N ALA A 27 -7.39 4.12 2.42
CA ALA A 27 -6.35 3.58 3.29
C ALA A 27 -4.94 3.86 2.75
N ASN A 28 -4.70 3.57 1.46
CA ASN A 28 -3.43 3.88 0.79
C ASN A 28 -3.08 5.37 0.90
N SER A 29 -4.07 6.23 0.68
CA SER A 29 -3.90 7.69 0.75
C SER A 29 -3.57 8.14 2.17
N ALA A 30 -4.35 7.71 3.17
CA ALA A 30 -4.12 8.05 4.57
C ALA A 30 -2.73 7.62 5.04
N PHE A 31 -2.35 6.38 4.72
CA PHE A 31 -1.03 5.84 5.07
C PHE A 31 0.11 6.62 4.42
N TYR A 32 0.02 6.83 3.10
CA TYR A 32 1.07 7.52 2.35
C TYR A 32 1.25 8.96 2.82
N TYR A 33 0.15 9.72 2.88
CA TYR A 33 0.21 11.12 3.24
C TYR A 33 0.58 11.29 4.72
N GLY A 34 0.07 10.46 5.62
CA GLY A 34 0.51 10.45 7.02
C GLY A 34 2.01 10.19 7.14
N THR A 35 2.53 9.16 6.47
CA THR A 35 3.95 8.83 6.50
C THR A 35 4.79 9.98 5.93
N LEU A 36 4.36 10.53 4.78
CA LEU A 36 5.03 11.65 4.12
C LEU A 36 5.07 12.89 5.01
N ARG A 37 3.99 13.19 5.73
CA ARG A 37 3.92 14.31 6.66
C ARG A 37 5.01 14.21 7.72
N THR A 38 5.14 13.04 8.34
CA THR A 38 6.17 12.79 9.36
C THR A 38 7.57 12.84 8.76
N LEU A 39 7.79 12.24 7.59
CA LEU A 39 9.10 12.24 6.92
C LEU A 39 9.56 13.64 6.47
N ALA A 40 8.64 14.47 5.97
CA ALA A 40 8.94 15.80 5.47
C ALA A 40 9.30 16.79 6.59
N GLU A 41 8.89 16.49 7.82
CA GLU A 41 9.14 17.32 9.01
C GLU A 41 10.17 16.71 9.97
N ASP A 42 10.79 15.57 9.62
CA ASP A 42 11.85 14.98 10.44
C ASP A 42 13.06 15.93 10.46
N GLU A 43 13.52 16.30 11.67
CA GLU A 43 14.70 17.14 11.88
C GLU A 43 15.95 16.60 11.18
N ARG A 44 16.03 15.27 11.05
CA ARG A 44 17.07 14.60 10.29
C ARG A 44 16.43 13.84 9.12
N PRO A 45 16.30 14.48 7.95
CA PRO A 45 15.53 13.91 6.85
C PRO A 45 16.04 12.55 6.36
N LEU A 46 15.13 11.72 5.84
CA LEU A 46 15.45 10.34 5.44
C LEU A 46 16.58 10.25 4.39
N TRP A 47 16.65 11.19 3.45
CA TRP A 47 17.71 11.23 2.43
C TRP A 47 19.11 11.50 2.99
N THR A 48 19.22 11.90 4.27
CA THR A 48 20.51 12.01 4.98
C THR A 48 20.91 10.69 5.67
N LYS A 49 19.99 9.74 5.79
CA LYS A 49 20.14 8.44 6.47
C LYS A 49 20.11 7.26 5.49
N MET A 50 19.55 7.43 4.31
CA MET A 50 19.40 6.43 3.26
C MET A 50 19.91 7.00 1.92
N SER A 51 20.77 6.25 1.24
CA SER A 51 21.22 6.61 -0.11
C SER A 51 20.08 6.42 -1.12
N PHE A 52 20.11 7.18 -2.21
CA PHE A 52 19.17 6.98 -3.31
C PHE A 52 19.25 5.55 -3.89
N THR A 53 20.46 4.97 -3.98
CA THR A 53 20.65 3.59 -4.42
C THR A 53 19.88 2.61 -3.53
N ALA A 54 19.97 2.73 -2.21
CA ALA A 54 19.21 1.86 -1.30
C ALA A 54 17.69 2.05 -1.46
N ALA A 55 17.22 3.29 -1.65
CA ALA A 55 15.80 3.55 -1.92
C ALA A 55 15.33 2.94 -3.26
N HIS A 56 16.17 3.03 -4.29
CA HIS A 56 15.91 2.44 -5.61
C HIS A 56 15.89 0.90 -5.56
N ASP A 57 16.83 0.30 -4.84
CA ASP A 57 16.89 -1.15 -4.66
C ASP A 57 15.66 -1.66 -3.89
N ASN A 58 15.24 -0.97 -2.83
CA ASN A 58 13.98 -1.24 -2.13
C ASN A 58 12.76 -1.20 -3.08
N PHE A 59 12.72 -0.21 -3.98
CA PHE A 59 11.63 -0.08 -4.95
C PHE A 59 11.59 -1.27 -5.91
N LEU A 60 12.74 -1.66 -6.47
CA LEU A 60 12.82 -2.82 -7.36
C LEU A 60 12.49 -4.13 -6.66
N GLU A 61 12.98 -4.31 -5.42
CA GLU A 61 12.68 -5.50 -4.62
C GLU A 61 11.20 -5.58 -4.28
N SER A 62 10.59 -4.47 -3.85
CA SER A 62 9.15 -4.39 -3.59
C SER A 62 8.33 -4.71 -4.84
N ALA A 63 8.74 -4.22 -6.02
CA ALA A 63 8.05 -4.46 -7.28
C ALA A 63 8.12 -5.92 -7.75
N ARG A 64 9.22 -6.63 -7.44
CA ARG A 64 9.43 -8.03 -7.85
C ARG A 64 8.85 -9.03 -6.86
N SER A 65 9.09 -8.81 -5.57
CA SER A 65 8.84 -9.79 -4.51
C SER A 65 7.65 -9.43 -3.63
N GLY A 66 7.12 -8.20 -3.75
CA GLY A 66 5.98 -7.75 -2.95
C GLY A 66 6.24 -7.90 -1.45
N MET A 67 5.28 -8.48 -0.73
CA MET A 67 5.38 -8.74 0.72
C MET A 67 6.48 -9.75 1.10
N GLY A 68 6.95 -10.57 0.15
CA GLY A 68 8.03 -11.53 0.40
C GLY A 68 9.44 -10.95 0.31
N GLY A 69 9.58 -9.67 -0.07
CA GLY A 69 10.87 -9.03 -0.28
C GLY A 69 11.67 -8.76 0.99
N ARG A 70 12.87 -8.21 0.80
CA ARG A 70 13.74 -7.72 1.87
C ARG A 70 14.14 -6.29 1.58
N LEU A 71 13.77 -5.37 2.47
CA LEU A 71 13.99 -3.94 2.30
C LEU A 71 15.03 -3.46 3.30
N TYR A 72 15.81 -2.47 2.91
CA TYR A 72 16.67 -1.74 3.84
C TYR A 72 15.91 -0.57 4.47
N TRP A 73 16.05 -0.37 5.78
CA TRP A 73 15.60 0.85 6.45
C TRP A 73 16.65 1.37 7.45
N PRO A 74 16.90 2.69 7.54
CA PRO A 74 17.94 3.21 8.43
C PRO A 74 17.61 2.93 9.89
N GLY A 75 18.60 2.40 10.62
CA GLY A 75 18.45 1.98 12.02
C GLY A 75 17.88 0.58 12.21
N LEU A 76 17.25 -0.02 11.19
CA LEU A 76 16.78 -1.41 11.23
C LEU A 76 17.65 -2.36 10.39
N GLY A 77 18.33 -1.85 9.37
CA GLY A 77 19.03 -2.70 8.42
C GLY A 77 18.05 -3.37 7.46
N GLU A 78 18.27 -4.64 7.16
CA GLU A 78 17.36 -5.45 6.34
C GLU A 78 16.13 -5.86 7.16
N VAL A 79 14.93 -5.66 6.59
CA VAL A 79 13.64 -5.87 7.25
C VAL A 79 12.59 -6.31 6.22
N THR A 80 11.61 -7.09 6.65
CA THR A 80 10.49 -7.47 5.77
C THR A 80 9.48 -6.33 5.61
N PRO A 81 8.74 -6.27 4.49
CA PRO A 81 7.73 -5.23 4.29
C PRO A 81 6.69 -5.15 5.40
N ASP A 82 6.19 -6.29 5.89
CA ASP A 82 5.22 -6.36 6.98
C ASP A 82 5.80 -5.81 8.29
N GLU A 83 7.01 -6.20 8.68
CA GLU A 83 7.66 -5.68 9.88
C GLU A 83 7.92 -4.17 9.77
N LEU A 84 8.39 -3.70 8.61
CA LEU A 84 8.63 -2.29 8.36
C LEU A 84 7.32 -1.48 8.47
N VAL A 85 6.23 -1.97 7.85
CA VAL A 85 4.92 -1.33 7.92
C VAL A 85 4.40 -1.30 9.35
N LEU A 86 4.35 -2.45 10.03
CA LEU A 86 3.74 -2.58 11.35
C LEU A 86 4.50 -1.82 12.43
N ARG A 87 5.83 -1.88 12.42
CA ARG A 87 6.65 -1.38 13.54
C ARG A 87 7.13 0.06 13.33
N THR A 88 7.16 0.54 12.10
CA THR A 88 7.76 1.84 11.76
C THR A 88 6.79 2.74 11.04
N LEU A 89 6.30 2.32 9.86
CA LEU A 89 5.58 3.23 8.98
C LEU A 89 4.16 3.52 9.47
N LEU A 90 3.45 2.54 10.07
CA LEU A 90 2.12 2.77 10.65
C LEU A 90 2.14 3.78 11.81
N PRO A 91 3.04 3.65 12.80
CA PRO A 91 3.21 4.69 13.82
C PRO A 91 3.52 6.07 13.22
N MET A 92 4.38 6.13 12.20
CA MET A 92 4.68 7.39 11.50
C MET A 92 3.47 7.97 10.77
N ALA A 93 2.65 7.11 10.15
CA ALA A 93 1.44 7.52 9.45
C ALA A 93 0.40 8.08 10.43
N ASP A 94 0.18 7.41 11.55
CA ASP A 94 -0.77 7.87 12.57
C ASP A 94 -0.39 9.25 13.12
N GLU A 95 0.89 9.43 13.46
CA GLU A 95 1.42 10.70 13.95
C GLU A 95 1.30 11.82 12.90
N GLY A 96 1.61 11.53 11.65
CA GLY A 96 1.50 12.51 10.57
C GLY A 96 0.05 12.94 10.33
N LEU A 97 -0.89 11.99 10.32
CA LEU A 97 -2.33 12.28 10.22
C LEU A 97 -2.83 13.06 11.45
N ARG A 98 -2.32 12.74 12.66
CA ARG A 98 -2.62 13.48 13.89
C ARG A 98 -2.24 14.95 13.77
N ARG A 99 -1.05 15.23 13.22
CA ARG A 99 -0.55 16.60 13.02
C ARG A 99 -1.37 17.39 12.01
N TRP A 100 -2.03 16.72 11.07
CA TRP A 100 -3.00 17.36 10.17
C TRP A 100 -4.40 17.50 10.77
N GLY A 101 -4.61 17.09 12.02
CA GLY A 101 -5.91 17.18 12.68
C GLY A 101 -6.94 16.17 12.17
N VAL A 102 -6.50 15.06 11.57
CA VAL A 102 -7.41 13.98 11.16
C VAL A 102 -7.96 13.30 12.41
N ALA A 103 -9.28 13.16 12.48
CA ALA A 103 -9.98 12.54 13.61
C ALA A 103 -9.50 11.11 13.87
N ALA A 104 -9.46 10.71 15.15
CA ALA A 104 -8.95 9.40 15.56
C ALA A 104 -9.70 8.25 14.88
N GLU A 105 -11.02 8.34 14.80
CA GLU A 105 -11.89 7.33 14.20
C GLU A 105 -11.58 7.12 12.70
N VAL A 106 -11.16 8.19 12.01
CA VAL A 106 -10.77 8.13 10.59
C VAL A 106 -9.40 7.47 10.44
N ARG A 107 -8.46 7.81 11.33
CA ARG A 107 -7.12 7.21 11.34
C ARG A 107 -7.21 5.71 11.65
N ASP A 108 -7.92 5.34 12.71
CA ASP A 108 -8.12 3.95 13.13
C ASP A 108 -8.76 3.13 12.01
N ARG A 109 -9.81 3.65 11.37
CA ARG A 109 -10.48 2.98 10.24
C ARG A 109 -9.52 2.70 9.08
N TYR A 110 -8.79 3.71 8.62
CA TYR A 110 -8.00 3.58 7.40
C TYR A 110 -6.63 2.94 7.63
N LEU A 111 -5.96 3.24 8.75
CA LEU A 111 -4.70 2.60 9.10
C LEU A 111 -4.93 1.14 9.55
N GLY A 112 -6.08 0.82 10.15
CA GLY A 112 -6.47 -0.56 10.43
C GLY A 112 -6.56 -1.43 9.17
N VAL A 113 -6.94 -0.87 8.02
CA VAL A 113 -6.89 -1.59 6.73
C VAL A 113 -5.45 -1.94 6.34
N ILE A 114 -4.51 -1.00 6.47
CA ILE A 114 -3.10 -1.24 6.18
C ILE A 114 -2.52 -2.29 7.14
N GLU A 115 -2.85 -2.18 8.42
CA GLU A 115 -2.44 -3.13 9.46
C GLU A 115 -2.94 -4.54 9.13
N GLY A 116 -4.22 -4.69 8.78
CA GLY A 116 -4.80 -5.97 8.39
C GLY A 116 -4.12 -6.58 7.17
N ARG A 117 -3.79 -5.77 6.15
CA ARG A 117 -3.05 -6.25 4.97
C ARG A 117 -1.61 -6.65 5.31
N ALA A 118 -0.94 -5.92 6.20
CA ALA A 118 0.42 -6.26 6.63
C ALA A 118 0.44 -7.55 7.46
N LYS A 119 -0.50 -7.73 8.39
CA LYS A 119 -0.62 -8.94 9.23
C LYS A 119 -0.95 -10.20 8.42
N THR A 120 -1.81 -10.07 7.41
CA THR A 120 -2.27 -11.22 6.61
C THR A 120 -1.39 -11.47 5.38
N GLY A 121 -0.56 -10.51 4.96
CA GLY A 121 0.11 -10.51 3.68
C GLY A 121 -0.84 -10.36 2.47
N ARG A 122 -2.15 -10.19 2.69
CA ARG A 122 -3.16 -10.11 1.64
C ARG A 122 -3.33 -8.67 1.15
N ASN A 123 -3.00 -8.45 -0.12
CA ASN A 123 -3.29 -7.23 -0.87
C ASN A 123 -3.98 -7.59 -2.20
N GLY A 124 -4.32 -6.58 -3.02
CA GLY A 124 -5.02 -6.78 -4.29
C GLY A 124 -4.31 -7.75 -5.25
N SER A 125 -3.00 -7.58 -5.47
CA SER A 125 -2.27 -8.44 -6.40
C SER A 125 -2.11 -9.85 -5.84
N ALA A 126 -1.83 -9.99 -4.54
CA ALA A 126 -1.74 -11.29 -3.87
C ALA A 126 -3.08 -12.05 -3.95
N TRP A 127 -4.20 -11.37 -3.71
CA TRP A 127 -5.54 -11.97 -3.83
C TRP A 127 -5.84 -12.42 -5.26
N GLN A 128 -5.55 -11.60 -6.28
CA GLN A 128 -5.80 -11.98 -7.68
C GLN A 128 -4.96 -13.20 -8.09
N VAL A 129 -3.67 -13.22 -7.73
CA VAL A 129 -2.77 -14.36 -8.03
C VAL A 129 -3.23 -15.63 -7.32
N ALA A 130 -3.58 -15.54 -6.02
CA ALA A 130 -4.07 -16.68 -5.26
C ALA A 130 -5.38 -17.24 -5.83
N THR A 131 -6.31 -16.35 -6.19
CA THR A 131 -7.61 -16.72 -6.78
C THR A 131 -7.44 -17.46 -8.11
N VAL A 132 -6.59 -16.96 -9.01
CA VAL A 132 -6.32 -17.64 -10.29
C VAL A 132 -5.68 -19.01 -10.05
N ARG A 133 -4.73 -19.13 -9.11
CA ARG A 133 -4.09 -20.41 -8.79
C ARG A 133 -5.11 -21.43 -8.29
N ALA A 134 -5.93 -21.07 -7.30
CA ALA A 134 -6.95 -21.94 -6.75
C ALA A 134 -7.98 -22.39 -7.81
N LEU A 135 -8.43 -21.49 -8.70
CA LEU A 135 -9.32 -21.87 -9.82
C LEU A 135 -8.64 -22.86 -10.80
N GLN A 136 -7.34 -22.68 -11.07
CA GLN A 136 -6.59 -23.63 -11.89
C GLN A 136 -6.43 -24.99 -11.20
N GLU A 137 -6.23 -25.02 -9.88
CA GLU A 137 -6.17 -26.25 -9.07
C GLU A 137 -7.53 -26.98 -9.05
N GLN A 138 -8.64 -26.25 -9.13
CA GLN A 138 -9.99 -26.79 -9.34
C GLN A 138 -10.25 -27.25 -10.79
N GLY A 139 -9.28 -27.13 -11.69
CA GLY A 139 -9.32 -27.65 -13.06
C GLY A 139 -9.71 -26.64 -14.13
N LEU A 140 -9.90 -25.35 -13.82
CA LEU A 140 -10.19 -24.34 -14.84
C LEU A 140 -8.93 -24.03 -15.68
N PRO A 141 -9.03 -24.01 -17.02
CA PRO A 141 -7.98 -23.45 -17.87
C PRO A 141 -7.70 -21.99 -17.54
N ARG A 142 -6.44 -21.56 -17.65
CA ARG A 142 -6.00 -20.20 -17.27
C ARG A 142 -6.88 -19.05 -17.81
N PRO A 143 -7.32 -19.03 -19.10
CA PRO A 143 -8.19 -17.95 -19.58
C PRO A 143 -9.54 -17.90 -18.84
N GLN A 144 -10.11 -19.05 -18.49
CA GLN A 144 -11.36 -19.12 -17.74
C GLN A 144 -11.15 -18.75 -16.27
N ALA A 145 -10.04 -19.17 -15.67
CA ALA A 145 -9.67 -18.77 -14.30
C ALA A 145 -9.47 -17.25 -14.17
N LEU A 146 -8.87 -16.60 -15.17
CA LEU A 146 -8.71 -15.14 -15.20
C LEU A 146 -10.06 -14.41 -15.33
N ALA A 147 -10.94 -14.90 -16.21
CA ALA A 147 -12.27 -14.33 -16.38
C ALA A 147 -13.11 -14.46 -15.10
N GLU A 148 -13.06 -15.63 -14.45
CA GLU A 148 -13.79 -15.88 -13.21
C GLU A 148 -13.21 -15.08 -12.04
N MET A 149 -11.88 -14.96 -11.93
CA MET A 149 -11.24 -14.07 -10.96
C MET A 149 -11.72 -12.63 -11.15
N LEU A 150 -11.74 -12.12 -12.39
CA LEU A 150 -12.22 -10.76 -12.66
C LEU A 150 -13.70 -10.59 -12.29
N ARG A 151 -14.55 -11.58 -12.61
CA ARG A 151 -15.96 -11.56 -12.23
C ARG A 151 -16.12 -11.42 -10.71
N ARG A 152 -15.41 -12.26 -9.93
CA ARG A 152 -15.41 -12.21 -8.46
C ARG A 152 -14.83 -10.91 -7.92
N TYR A 153 -13.74 -10.42 -8.52
CA TYR A 153 -13.14 -9.15 -8.15
C TYR A 153 -14.14 -8.00 -8.31
N CYS A 154 -14.89 -7.96 -9.41
CA CYS A 154 -15.93 -6.95 -9.62
C CYS A 154 -17.04 -7.01 -8.57
N ASP A 155 -17.48 -8.21 -8.18
CA ASP A 155 -18.49 -8.37 -7.12
C ASP A 155 -17.95 -7.86 -5.76
N LEU A 156 -16.74 -8.27 -5.40
CA LEU A 156 -16.09 -7.90 -4.13
C LEU A 156 -15.70 -6.42 -4.09
N MET A 157 -15.29 -5.83 -5.21
CA MET A 157 -14.98 -4.40 -5.30
C MET A 157 -16.18 -3.54 -4.88
N HIS A 158 -17.40 -3.92 -5.31
CA HIS A 158 -18.63 -3.21 -4.96
C HIS A 158 -19.07 -3.39 -3.49
N SER A 159 -18.58 -4.42 -2.79
CA SER A 159 -18.82 -4.56 -1.34
C SER A 159 -18.17 -3.42 -0.54
N ASN A 160 -17.11 -2.82 -1.09
CA ASN A 160 -16.27 -1.85 -0.42
C ASN A 160 -15.68 -2.34 0.91
N GLU A 161 -15.60 -3.66 1.11
CA GLU A 161 -14.88 -4.28 2.23
C GLU A 161 -13.38 -4.36 1.93
N PRO A 162 -12.49 -4.18 2.91
CA PRO A 162 -11.05 -4.22 2.69
C PRO A 162 -10.58 -5.57 2.13
N VAL A 163 -9.69 -5.57 1.14
CA VAL A 163 -9.25 -6.82 0.47
C VAL A 163 -8.74 -7.91 1.41
N HIS A 164 -8.12 -7.55 2.55
CA HIS A 164 -7.63 -8.53 3.53
C HIS A 164 -8.74 -9.30 4.26
N THR A 165 -9.99 -8.85 4.15
CA THR A 165 -11.18 -9.49 4.76
C THR A 165 -11.95 -10.37 3.78
N TRP A 166 -11.60 -10.32 2.48
CA TRP A 166 -12.29 -11.12 1.48
C TRP A 166 -12.05 -12.61 1.73
N ALA A 167 -13.11 -13.40 1.65
CA ALA A 167 -13.06 -14.84 1.83
C ALA A 167 -12.18 -15.51 0.77
N ASP A 168 -11.63 -16.66 1.14
CA ASP A 168 -10.94 -17.54 0.22
C ASP A 168 -11.93 -18.23 -0.73
N LEU A 169 -11.40 -18.82 -1.80
CA LEU A 169 -12.18 -19.73 -2.61
C LEU A 169 -12.34 -21.03 -1.83
N ASP A 170 -13.58 -21.40 -1.53
CA ASP A 170 -13.95 -22.74 -1.12
C ASP A 170 -13.68 -23.77 -2.25
#